data_AF-A0A401SV93-F1
#
_entry.id   AF-A0A401SV93-F1
#
_cell.length_a   1.000
_cell.length_b   1.000
_cell.length_c   1.000
_cell.angle_alpha   90.00
_cell.angle_beta   90.00
_cell.angle_gamma   90.00
#
_symmetry.space_group_name_H-M   'P 1'
#
loop_
_entity.id
_entity.type
_entity.pdbx_description
1 polymer ?
#
loop_
_entity_poly.entity_id
_entity_poly.type
_entity_poly.pdbx_seq_one_letter_code
_entity_poly.pdbx_strand_id
1 'polypeptide(L)'
;MTLLICVRYMYKLRDLHIFNENFTEAAFTLLLHAKLLKWTDDQFALHIQDFQGFQTQRQLKENLYNKIIEYFDKGKMWEEAIHLCKELAEQYEMEVFDYELLSETLQRQAKFYEKIMKVLRPKPDYFAIGYYGQGFPTFIRTHSGNFLTTGRRRIFPLEKRIFERDQEVVYLHYSRL
;
A
#
# COMPACT_ATOMS: atom_id res chain seq x y z
N MET A 1 -18.58 5.31 -15.28
CA MET A 1 -19.05 4.08 -14.59
C MET A 1 -17.91 3.12 -14.24
N THR A 2 -16.93 2.88 -15.13
CA THR A 2 -15.80 1.94 -14.90
C THR A 2 -14.87 2.35 -13.75
N LEU A 3 -14.51 3.63 -13.62
CA LEU A 3 -13.64 4.12 -12.52
C LEU A 3 -14.24 3.91 -11.12
N LEU A 4 -15.56 4.07 -10.97
CA LEU A 4 -16.28 3.83 -9.71
C LEU A 4 -16.22 2.37 -9.26
N ILE A 5 -16.29 1.44 -10.22
CA ILE A 5 -16.19 -0.01 -9.96
C ILE A 5 -14.76 -0.36 -9.52
N CYS A 6 -13.75 0.22 -10.17
CA CYS A 6 -12.35 0.05 -9.79
C CYS A 6 -12.08 0.57 -8.36
N VAL A 7 -12.60 1.75 -8.01
CA VAL A 7 -12.46 2.31 -6.65
C VAL A 7 -13.12 1.39 -5.61
N ARG A 8 -14.35 0.92 -5.86
CA ARG A 8 -15.00 -0.04 -4.93
C ARG A 8 -14.20 -1.33 -4.73
N TYR A 9 -13.58 -1.86 -5.79
CA TYR A 9 -12.75 -3.05 -5.69
C TYR A 9 -11.45 -2.80 -4.90
N MET A 10 -10.79 -1.65 -5.11
CA MET A 10 -9.61 -1.24 -4.33
C MET A 10 -9.90 -1.22 -2.82
N TYR A 11 -11.08 -0.79 -2.41
CA TYR A 11 -11.44 -0.71 -0.99
C TYR A 11 -11.71 -2.10 -0.39
N LYS A 12 -12.36 -2.99 -1.14
CA LYS A 12 -12.48 -4.41 -0.74
C LYS A 12 -11.11 -5.08 -0.60
N LEU A 13 -10.19 -4.80 -1.53
CA LEU A 13 -8.83 -5.33 -1.48
C LEU A 13 -8.04 -4.78 -0.28
N ARG A 14 -8.17 -3.47 -0.01
CA ARG A 14 -7.61 -2.84 1.20
C ARG A 14 -8.12 -3.53 2.47
N ASP A 15 -9.41 -3.78 2.59
CA ASP A 15 -9.98 -4.40 3.79
C ASP A 15 -9.45 -5.82 4.00
N LEU A 16 -9.24 -6.57 2.91
CA LEU A 16 -8.57 -7.86 2.95
C LEU A 16 -7.11 -7.74 3.39
N HIS A 17 -6.36 -6.74 2.89
CA HIS A 17 -5.00 -6.48 3.35
C HIS A 17 -4.94 -6.13 4.85
N ILE A 18 -5.86 -5.30 5.34
CA ILE A 18 -5.93 -4.95 6.76
C ILE A 18 -6.26 -6.18 7.61
N PHE A 19 -7.21 -7.00 7.17
CA PHE A 19 -7.57 -8.25 7.86
C PHE A 19 -6.39 -9.21 7.99
N ASN A 20 -5.51 -9.25 6.98
CA ASN A 20 -4.29 -10.05 6.98
C ASN A 20 -3.08 -9.34 7.61
N GLU A 21 -3.26 -8.18 8.26
CA GLU A 21 -2.18 -7.35 8.84
C GLU A 21 -1.13 -6.85 7.82
N ASN A 22 -1.48 -6.86 6.54
CA ASN A 22 -0.65 -6.42 5.43
C ASN A 22 -0.80 -4.90 5.20
N PHE A 23 -0.44 -4.09 6.20
CA PHE A 23 -0.64 -2.64 6.18
C PHE A 23 0.07 -1.95 5.02
N THR A 24 1.26 -2.41 4.64
CA THR A 24 2.00 -1.86 3.48
C THR A 24 1.22 -2.00 2.17
N GLU A 25 0.63 -3.16 1.92
CA GLU A 25 -0.16 -3.41 0.70
C GLU A 25 -1.50 -2.65 0.74
N ALA A 26 -2.11 -2.53 1.92
CA ALA A 26 -3.28 -1.68 2.12
C ALA A 26 -2.98 -0.20 1.79
N ALA A 27 -1.80 0.29 2.21
CA ALA A 27 -1.32 1.64 1.93
C ALA A 27 -1.12 1.85 0.42
N PHE A 28 -0.42 0.95 -0.27
CA PHE A 28 -0.22 1.04 -1.72
C PHE A 28 -1.53 0.96 -2.50
N THR A 29 -2.48 0.13 -2.06
CA THR A 29 -3.81 0.04 -2.69
C THR A 29 -4.55 1.38 -2.60
N LEU A 30 -4.51 2.05 -1.45
CA LEU A 30 -5.09 3.39 -1.29
C LEU A 30 -4.31 4.47 -2.06
N LEU A 31 -2.99 4.33 -2.16
CA LEU A 31 -2.16 5.26 -2.93
C LEU A 31 -2.51 5.25 -4.41
N LEU A 32 -2.91 4.10 -4.97
CA LEU A 32 -3.43 4.02 -6.33
C LEU A 32 -4.68 4.89 -6.50
N HIS A 33 -5.59 4.89 -5.53
CA HIS A 33 -6.76 5.78 -5.55
C HIS A 33 -6.35 7.25 -5.43
N ALA A 34 -5.43 7.56 -4.51
CA ALA A 34 -5.00 8.94 -4.27
C ALA A 34 -4.25 9.54 -5.49
N LYS A 35 -3.56 8.72 -6.29
CA LYS A 35 -2.92 9.11 -7.56
C LYS A 35 -3.92 9.48 -8.66
N LEU A 36 -5.17 9.01 -8.59
CA LEU A 36 -6.23 9.41 -9.51
C LEU A 36 -6.81 10.79 -9.17
N LEU A 37 -6.55 11.31 -7.97
CA LEU A 37 -7.05 12.59 -7.49
C LEU A 37 -6.06 13.72 -7.77
N LYS A 38 -6.60 14.90 -8.06
CA LYS A 38 -5.83 16.13 -8.24
C LYS A 38 -5.92 17.00 -6.99
N TRP A 39 -4.93 17.86 -6.81
CA TRP A 39 -4.92 18.90 -5.78
C TRP A 39 -5.78 20.09 -6.23
N THR A 40 -7.08 19.87 -6.41
CA THR A 40 -8.03 20.90 -6.83
C THR A 40 -9.22 20.99 -5.88
N ASP A 41 -9.82 22.18 -5.82
CA ASP A 41 -11.05 22.43 -5.06
C ASP A 41 -12.31 22.06 -5.86
N ASP A 42 -12.15 21.33 -6.96
CA ASP A 42 -13.28 20.86 -7.77
C ASP A 42 -14.20 19.97 -6.93
N GLN A 43 -15.51 20.18 -7.07
CA GLN A 43 -16.52 19.37 -6.39
C GLN A 43 -16.38 17.90 -6.80
N PHE A 44 -16.21 17.03 -5.79
CA PHE A 44 -16.03 15.61 -6.03
C PHE A 44 -17.37 14.88 -5.99
N ALA A 45 -18.00 14.70 -7.15
CA ALA A 45 -19.28 14.03 -7.29
C ALA A 45 -19.14 12.48 -7.37
N LEU A 46 -18.53 11.83 -6.37
CA LEU A 46 -18.63 10.37 -6.25
C LEU A 46 -19.68 9.98 -5.20
N HIS A 47 -20.78 9.37 -5.65
CA HIS A 47 -21.79 8.71 -4.82
C HIS A 47 -21.30 7.40 -4.17
N ILE A 48 -20.12 7.40 -3.57
CA ILE A 48 -19.65 6.29 -2.74
C ILE A 48 -19.92 6.69 -1.30
N GLN A 49 -20.68 5.85 -0.58
CA GLN A 49 -21.12 6.11 0.79
C GLN A 49 -19.96 6.47 1.73
N ASP A 50 -18.79 5.85 1.52
CA ASP A 50 -17.55 6.12 2.28
C ASP A 50 -16.96 7.53 2.06
N PHE A 51 -17.37 8.26 1.02
CA PHE A 51 -16.84 9.60 0.69
C PHE A 51 -17.88 10.73 0.80
N GLN A 52 -19.07 10.45 1.33
CA GLN A 52 -20.15 11.44 1.45
C GLN A 52 -19.82 12.66 2.33
N GLY A 53 -18.68 12.66 3.03
CA GLY A 53 -18.22 13.77 3.87
C GLY A 53 -17.24 14.75 3.22
N PHE A 54 -16.72 14.49 2.02
CA PHE A 54 -15.69 15.34 1.40
C PHE A 54 -16.28 16.27 0.35
N GLN A 55 -15.99 17.56 0.47
CA GLN A 55 -16.52 18.59 -0.43
C GLN A 55 -15.65 18.76 -1.68
N THR A 56 -14.33 18.55 -1.56
CA THR A 56 -13.38 18.75 -2.67
C THR A 56 -12.45 17.55 -2.89
N GLN A 57 -11.88 17.45 -4.11
CA GLN A 57 -10.86 16.45 -4.42
C GLN A 57 -9.62 16.58 -3.52
N ARG A 58 -9.19 17.81 -3.25
CA ARG A 58 -8.09 18.12 -2.32
C ARG A 58 -8.33 17.51 -0.94
N GLN A 59 -9.49 17.76 -0.33
CA GLN A 59 -9.83 17.23 1.00
C GLN A 59 -9.82 15.70 1.04
N LEU A 60 -10.39 15.06 0.01
CA LEU A 60 -10.37 13.59 -0.08
C LEU A 60 -8.93 13.06 -0.22
N LYS A 61 -8.12 13.69 -1.09
CA LYS A 61 -6.74 13.29 -1.32
C LYS A 61 -5.89 13.44 -0.07
N GLU A 62 -6.07 14.54 0.66
CA GLU A 62 -5.41 14.80 1.94
C GLU A 62 -5.78 13.75 3.00
N ASN A 63 -7.07 13.41 3.13
CA ASN A 63 -7.50 12.37 4.05
C ASN A 63 -6.88 11.01 3.68
N LEU A 64 -6.87 10.68 2.39
CA LEU A 64 -6.23 9.46 1.91
C LEU A 64 -4.74 9.45 2.24
N TYR A 65 -4.03 10.54 2.02
CA TYR A 65 -2.60 10.63 2.33
C TYR A 65 -2.35 10.42 3.82
N ASN A 66 -3.12 11.07 4.69
CA ASN A 66 -3.04 10.85 6.15
C ASN A 66 -3.24 9.37 6.52
N LYS A 67 -4.27 8.73 5.97
CA LYS A 67 -4.55 7.30 6.22
C LYS A 67 -3.48 6.36 5.67
N ILE A 68 -2.93 6.67 4.48
CA ILE A 68 -1.83 5.93 3.87
C ILE A 68 -0.56 6.04 4.73
N ILE A 69 -0.24 7.25 5.23
CA ILE A 69 0.89 7.49 6.12
C ILE A 69 0.76 6.66 7.41
N GLU A 70 -0.43 6.58 8.01
CA GLU A 70 -0.68 5.72 9.17
C GLU A 70 -0.45 4.23 8.87
N TYR A 71 -0.88 3.75 7.70
CA TYR A 71 -0.63 2.38 7.28
C TYR A 71 0.83 2.11 6.99
N PHE A 72 1.56 3.06 6.39
CA PHE A 72 3.00 2.94 6.22
C PHE A 72 3.75 2.94 7.55
N ASP A 73 3.30 3.71 8.55
CA ASP A 73 3.90 3.66 9.89
C ASP A 73 3.71 2.26 10.53
N LYS A 74 2.50 1.71 10.47
CA LYS A 74 2.22 0.33 10.93
C LYS A 74 3.04 -0.70 10.16
N GLY A 75 3.21 -0.52 8.86
CA GLY A 75 4.02 -1.36 7.97
C GLY A 75 5.54 -1.14 8.08
N LYS A 76 5.99 -0.16 8.88
CA LYS A 76 7.40 0.28 9.02
C LYS A 76 8.05 0.74 7.70
N MET A 77 7.25 1.26 6.78
CA MET A 77 7.66 1.84 5.50
C MET A 77 7.81 3.36 5.61
N TRP A 78 8.70 3.80 6.49
CA TRP A 78 8.82 5.21 6.86
C TRP A 78 9.35 6.10 5.74
N GLU A 79 10.14 5.57 4.81
CA GLU A 79 10.63 6.31 3.65
C GLU A 79 9.49 6.76 2.74
N GLU A 80 8.55 5.85 2.46
CA GLU A 80 7.35 6.14 1.67
C GLU A 80 6.42 7.12 2.42
N ALA A 81 6.30 6.96 3.75
CA ALA A 81 5.55 7.90 4.57
C ALA A 81 6.15 9.32 4.53
N ILE A 82 7.48 9.43 4.62
CA ILE A 82 8.19 10.72 4.51
C ILE A 82 7.95 11.34 3.13
N HIS A 83 7.97 10.56 2.06
CA HIS A 83 7.72 11.09 0.71
C HIS A 83 6.35 11.76 0.62
N LEU A 84 5.30 11.11 1.14
CA LEU A 84 3.96 11.69 1.17
C LEU A 84 3.86 12.91 2.10
N CYS A 85 4.56 12.89 3.25
CA CYS A 85 4.61 14.05 4.12
C CYS A 85 5.28 15.26 3.45
N LYS A 86 6.27 15.06 2.56
CA LYS A 86 6.89 16.17 1.81
C LYS A 86 5.91 16.78 0.82
N GLU A 87 5.14 15.96 0.12
CA GLU A 87 4.09 16.45 -0.78
C GLU A 87 3.01 17.23 -0.02
N LEU A 88 2.58 16.74 1.16
CA LEU A 88 1.63 17.49 2.01
C LEU A 88 2.23 18.81 2.50
N ALA A 89 3.49 18.82 2.93
CA ALA A 89 4.15 20.02 3.39
C ALA A 89 4.20 21.09 2.29
N GLU A 90 4.55 20.71 1.05
CA GLU A 90 4.53 21.62 -0.10
C GLU A 90 3.13 22.20 -0.36
N GLN A 91 2.08 21.38 -0.26
CA GLN A 91 0.70 21.87 -0.39
C GLN A 91 0.30 22.84 0.73
N TYR A 92 0.65 22.56 1.98
CA TYR A 92 0.33 23.44 3.11
C TYR A 92 1.13 24.74 3.08
N GLU A 93 2.37 24.73 2.58
CA GLU A 93 3.22 25.92 2.48
C GLU A 93 2.86 26.81 1.29
N MET A 94 2.60 26.23 0.11
CA MET A 94 2.53 26.97 -1.15
C MET A 94 1.11 27.21 -1.67
N GLU A 95 0.15 26.35 -1.32
CA GLU A 95 -1.21 26.40 -1.88
C GLU A 95 -2.25 26.85 -0.84
N VAL A 96 -2.24 26.22 0.34
CA VAL A 96 -3.27 26.44 1.37
C VAL A 96 -2.83 27.46 2.43
N PHE A 97 -1.51 27.65 2.60
CA PHE A 97 -0.90 28.50 3.62
C PHE A 97 -1.32 28.14 5.07
N ASP A 98 -1.52 26.85 5.33
CA ASP A 98 -1.86 26.32 6.66
C ASP A 98 -0.59 25.90 7.41
N TYR A 99 -0.02 26.85 8.15
CA TYR A 99 1.22 26.63 8.88
C TYR A 99 1.05 25.73 10.12
N GLU A 100 -0.17 25.55 10.62
CA GLU A 100 -0.43 24.63 11.73
C GLU A 100 -0.29 23.19 11.24
N LEU A 101 -0.97 22.84 10.14
CA LEU A 101 -0.83 21.53 9.49
C LEU A 101 0.59 21.29 8.94
N LEU A 102 1.26 22.33 8.45
CA LEU A 102 2.66 22.24 8.05
C LEU A 102 3.56 21.84 9.23
N SER A 103 3.39 22.50 10.38
CA SER A 103 4.16 22.19 11.60
C SER A 103 3.94 20.75 12.05
N GLU A 104 2.70 20.27 12.08
CA GLU A 104 2.38 18.88 12.41
C GLU A 104 3.02 17.89 11.43
N THR A 105 2.98 18.21 10.14
CA THR A 105 3.55 17.37 9.07
C THR A 105 5.06 17.27 9.19
N LEU A 106 5.75 18.38 9.46
CA LEU A 106 7.21 18.40 9.68
C LEU A 106 7.60 17.62 10.95
N GLN A 107 6.85 17.75 12.05
CA GLN A 107 7.07 16.94 13.25
C GLN A 107 6.88 15.45 12.97
N ARG A 108 5.90 15.09 12.13
CA ARG A 108 5.69 13.70 11.69
C ARG A 108 6.87 13.18 10.87
N GLN A 109 7.41 13.98 9.96
CA GLN A 109 8.64 13.64 9.22
C GLN A 109 9.83 13.40 10.16
N ALA A 110 10.05 14.30 11.12
CA ALA A 110 11.13 14.15 12.11
C ALA A 110 11.01 12.82 12.88
N LYS A 111 9.81 12.48 13.34
CA LYS A 111 9.53 11.19 14.00
C LYS A 111 9.87 9.99 13.11
N PHE A 112 9.58 10.06 11.81
CA PHE A 112 9.92 8.99 10.87
C PHE A 112 11.44 8.87 10.64
N TYR A 113 12.15 9.99 10.52
CA TYR A 113 13.62 9.97 10.44
C TYR A 113 14.24 9.33 11.69
N GLU A 114 13.75 9.67 12.87
CA GLU A 114 14.18 9.03 14.12
C GLU A 114 13.89 7.53 14.13
N LYS A 115 12.70 7.11 13.70
CA LYS A 115 12.33 5.70 13.61
C LYS A 115 13.27 4.92 12.67
N ILE A 116 13.60 5.48 11.50
CA ILE A 116 14.54 4.86 10.55
C ILE A 116 15.91 4.60 11.20
N MET A 117 16.41 5.54 12.00
CA MET A 117 17.73 5.44 12.62
C MET A 117 17.75 4.55 13.87
N LYS A 118 16.68 4.61 14.69
CA LYS A 118 16.67 3.99 16.03
C LYS A 118 15.96 2.64 16.08
N VAL A 119 15.02 2.37 15.19
CA VAL A 119 14.21 1.15 15.23
C VAL A 119 14.71 0.13 14.23
N LEU A 120 15.12 -1.03 14.75
CA LEU A 120 15.64 -2.12 13.94
C LEU A 120 14.50 -2.76 13.11
N ARG A 121 14.64 -2.74 11.78
CA ARG A 121 13.72 -3.42 10.86
C ARG A 121 14.27 -4.78 10.49
N PRO A 122 13.57 -5.89 10.81
CA PRO A 122 13.94 -7.21 10.32
C PRO A 122 13.97 -7.18 8.79
N LYS A 123 15.07 -7.68 8.19
CA LYS A 123 15.18 -7.79 6.74
C LYS A 123 14.01 -8.68 6.25
N PRO A 124 13.18 -8.23 5.30
CA PRO A 124 12.09 -9.06 4.81
C PRO A 124 12.68 -10.25 4.05
N ASP A 125 12.21 -11.46 4.39
CA ASP A 125 12.50 -12.66 3.62
C ASP A 125 11.63 -12.66 2.37
N TYR A 126 12.29 -12.80 1.22
CA TYR A 126 11.63 -12.94 -0.06
C TYR A 126 11.74 -14.38 -0.53
N PHE A 127 10.61 -14.92 -0.98
CA PHE A 127 10.53 -16.27 -1.49
C PHE A 127 10.03 -16.22 -2.93
N ALA A 128 10.54 -17.14 -3.75
CA ALA A 128 9.88 -17.48 -4.99
C ALA A 128 8.95 -18.67 -4.75
N ILE A 129 7.72 -18.55 -5.26
CA ILE A 129 6.70 -19.60 -5.24
C ILE A 129 6.53 -20.11 -6.67
N GLY A 130 6.68 -21.42 -6.87
CA GLY A 130 6.35 -22.11 -8.13
C GLY A 130 5.10 -22.96 -7.98
N TYR A 131 4.14 -22.79 -8.89
CA TYR A 131 2.90 -23.59 -8.95
C TYR A 131 3.01 -24.64 -10.07
N TYR A 132 2.78 -25.91 -9.75
CA TYR A 132 2.84 -27.03 -10.70
C TYR A 132 1.45 -27.63 -10.90
N GLY A 133 1.12 -28.11 -12.11
CA GLY A 133 -0.14 -28.82 -12.37
C GLY A 133 -1.15 -28.09 -13.26
N GLN A 134 -2.00 -28.86 -13.94
CA GLN A 134 -2.97 -28.35 -14.92
C GLN A 134 -4.24 -27.75 -14.27
N GLY A 135 -4.44 -28.00 -12.96
CA GLY A 135 -5.57 -27.51 -12.17
C GLY A 135 -5.50 -26.03 -11.78
N PHE A 136 -4.35 -25.39 -11.97
CA PHE A 136 -4.16 -23.96 -11.67
C PHE A 136 -4.59 -23.06 -12.85
N PRO A 137 -5.22 -21.90 -12.57
CA PRO A 137 -5.59 -20.91 -13.58
C PRO A 137 -4.46 -20.50 -14.52
N THR A 138 -4.79 -20.22 -15.78
CA THR A 138 -3.81 -19.89 -16.84
C THR A 138 -2.99 -18.63 -16.56
N PHE A 139 -3.45 -17.72 -15.70
CA PHE A 139 -2.69 -16.52 -15.33
C PHE A 139 -1.54 -16.81 -14.36
N ILE A 140 -1.56 -17.94 -13.65
CA ILE A 140 -0.43 -18.42 -12.83
C ILE A 140 0.35 -19.56 -13.49
N ARG A 141 -0.19 -20.15 -14.56
CA ARG A 141 0.45 -21.21 -15.35
C ARG A 141 1.18 -20.62 -16.54
N THR A 142 2.50 -20.76 -16.63
CA THR A 142 3.22 -20.38 -17.84
C THR A 142 2.99 -21.31 -19.02
N HIS A 143 3.15 -20.75 -20.23
CA HIS A 143 3.09 -21.47 -21.51
C HIS A 143 4.19 -22.52 -21.69
N SER A 144 5.23 -22.47 -20.86
CA SER A 144 6.35 -23.40 -20.86
C SER A 144 6.39 -24.02 -19.47
N GLY A 145 6.20 -25.33 -19.38
CA GLY A 145 6.07 -26.09 -18.13
C GLY A 145 7.31 -26.15 -17.24
N ASN A 146 8.17 -25.13 -17.24
CA ASN A 146 9.35 -25.03 -16.39
C ASN A 146 9.49 -23.59 -15.89
N PHE A 147 9.18 -23.42 -14.60
CA PHE A 147 9.50 -22.28 -13.72
C PHE A 147 8.95 -20.91 -14.11
N LEU A 148 8.13 -20.32 -13.22
CA LEU A 148 8.23 -18.89 -12.92
C LEU A 148 8.20 -18.64 -11.41
N THR A 149 9.17 -17.85 -10.98
CA THR A 149 9.12 -17.08 -9.75
C THR A 149 8.09 -15.97 -9.93
N THR A 150 6.94 -16.02 -9.27
CA THR A 150 5.98 -14.91 -9.27
C THR A 150 6.42 -13.81 -8.31
N GLY A 151 7.50 -13.11 -8.69
CA GLY A 151 8.01 -11.95 -7.97
C GLY A 151 8.66 -12.27 -6.61
N ARG A 152 9.54 -11.37 -6.16
CA ARG A 152 10.01 -11.36 -4.78
C ARG A 152 8.83 -10.92 -3.91
N ARG A 153 8.04 -11.86 -3.39
CA ARG A 153 6.96 -11.54 -2.47
C ARG A 153 7.41 -11.79 -1.04
N ARG A 154 7.12 -10.83 -0.16
CA ARG A 154 7.24 -11.03 1.29
C ARG A 154 6.15 -12.02 1.68
N ILE A 155 6.53 -13.22 2.08
CA ILE A 155 5.57 -14.22 2.56
C ILE A 155 5.49 -14.08 4.08
N PHE A 156 4.29 -13.83 4.59
CA PHE A 156 4.07 -13.76 6.04
C PHE A 156 4.08 -15.18 6.65
N PRO A 157 4.42 -15.34 7.94
CA PRO A 157 4.54 -16.65 8.59
C PRO A 157 3.28 -17.54 8.51
N LEU A 158 2.10 -16.94 8.31
CA LEU A 158 0.83 -17.66 8.11
C LEU A 158 0.66 -18.14 6.67
N GLU A 159 0.99 -17.31 5.67
CA GLU A 159 0.97 -17.72 4.25
C GLU A 159 1.97 -18.85 4.02
N LYS A 160 3.16 -18.78 4.64
CA LYS A 160 4.15 -19.88 4.60
C LYS A 160 3.54 -21.20 5.09
N ARG A 161 2.77 -21.19 6.18
CA ARG A 161 2.11 -22.39 6.72
C ARG A 161 0.97 -22.94 5.85
N ILE A 162 0.30 -22.11 5.07
CA ILE A 162 -0.77 -22.54 4.15
C ILE A 162 -0.15 -23.22 2.93
N PHE A 163 0.85 -22.58 2.33
CA PHE A 163 1.51 -23.09 1.13
C PHE A 163 2.43 -24.31 1.42
N GLU A 164 2.99 -24.46 2.63
CA GLU A 164 3.77 -25.66 3.04
C GLU A 164 2.92 -26.94 3.09
N ARG A 165 1.59 -26.82 3.12
CA ARG A 165 0.66 -27.96 3.09
C ARG A 165 0.30 -28.39 1.67
N ASP A 166 0.68 -27.62 0.67
CA ASP A 166 0.31 -27.85 -0.72
C ASP A 166 1.46 -28.52 -1.47
N GLN A 167 1.30 -29.80 -1.84
CA GLN A 167 2.38 -30.61 -2.45
C GLN A 167 2.79 -30.11 -3.84
N GLU A 168 1.97 -29.26 -4.47
CA GLU A 168 2.23 -28.67 -5.78
C GLU A 168 2.92 -27.29 -5.71
N VAL A 169 3.34 -26.85 -4.51
CA VAL A 169 3.97 -25.55 -4.28
C VAL A 169 5.41 -25.72 -3.76
N VAL A 170 6.39 -25.25 -4.55
CA VAL A 170 7.82 -25.31 -4.18
C VAL A 170 8.35 -23.94 -3.79
N TYR A 171 9.14 -23.90 -2.71
CA TYR A 171 9.79 -22.69 -2.21
C TYR A 171 11.26 -22.65 -2.56
N LEU A 172 11.71 -21.50 -3.05
CA LEU A 172 13.12 -21.15 -3.06
C LEU A 172 13.33 -19.98 -2.08
N HIS A 173 14.04 -20.25 -0.99
CA HIS A 173 14.46 -19.22 -0.04
C HIS A 173 15.56 -18.39 -0.71
N TYR A 174 15.28 -17.12 -0.99
CA TYR A 174 16.33 -16.19 -1.41
C TYR A 174 16.95 -15.54 -0.18
N SER A 175 17.84 -16.27 0.49
CA SER A 175 18.88 -15.63 1.29
C SER A 175 20.05 -15.41 0.36
N ARG A 176 20.18 -14.20 -0.19
CA ARG A 176 21.45 -13.85 -0.84
C ARG A 176 22.01 -12.55 -0.29
N LEU A 177 23.15 -12.76 0.36
CA LEU A 177 24.39 -11.96 0.39
C LEU A 177 24.29 -10.56 1.03
#